data_AF-A0A6I3FAT5-F1
#
_entry.id   AF-A0A6I3FAT5-F1
#
_cell.length_a   1.000
_cell.length_b   1.000
_cell.length_c   1.000
_cell.angle_alpha   90.00
_cell.angle_beta   90.00
_cell.angle_gamma   90.00
#
_symmetry.space_group_name_H-M   'P 1'
#
loop_
_entity.id
_entity.type
_entity.pdbx_description
1 polymer ?
#
loop_
_entity_poly.entity_id
_entity_poly.type
_entity_poly.pdbx_seq_one_letter_code
_entity_poly.pdbx_strand_id
1 'polypeptide(L)' 'MVAAIPGSINEVNADWLAEATGLKIKTAEIGIIGVGVGVASAVYRAKLTGENCPASVIIKMPALDEA' A
#
# COMPACT_ATOMS: atom_id res chain seq x y z
N MET A 1 13.54 -0.53 -12.97
CA MET A 1 13.94 0.10 -11.70
C MET A 1 13.05 -0.51 -10.63
N VAL A 2 13.60 -0.95 -9.49
CA VAL A 2 12.80 -1.57 -8.41
C VAL A 2 12.33 -0.43 -7.51
N ALA A 3 11.02 -0.35 -7.26
CA ALA A 3 10.46 0.66 -6.35
C ALA A 3 11.11 0.50 -4.96
N ALA A 4 11.49 1.63 -4.34
CA ALA A 4 12.09 1.62 -3.00
C ALA A 4 11.14 0.99 -1.99
N ILE A 5 11.63 0.23 -1.00
CA ILE A 5 10.73 -0.36 0.01
C ILE A 5 10.30 0.75 0.98
N PRO A 6 9.00 1.06 1.10
CA PRO A 6 8.51 2.11 1.98
C PRO A 6 8.69 1.71 3.45
N GLY A 7 9.22 2.61 4.26
CA GLY A 7 9.38 2.43 5.70
C GLY A 7 8.11 2.73 6.48
N SER A 8 7.13 3.41 5.87
CA SER A 8 5.83 3.70 6.47
C SER A 8 4.72 3.79 5.43
N ILE A 9 3.47 3.61 5.86
CA ILE A 9 2.31 3.65 4.95
C ILE A 9 2.14 5.01 4.26
N ASN A 10 2.64 6.10 4.86
CA ASN A 10 2.61 7.44 4.28
C ASN A 10 3.48 7.58 3.02
N GLU A 11 4.46 6.68 2.84
CA GLU A 11 5.30 6.65 1.64
C GLU A 11 4.67 5.84 0.50
N VAL A 12 3.63 5.05 0.80
CA VAL A 12 2.86 4.34 -0.21
C VAL A 12 1.89 5.33 -0.84
N ASN A 13 2.06 5.62 -2.13
CA ASN A 13 1.16 6.48 -2.90
C ASN A 13 0.91 5.89 -4.30
N ALA A 14 0.12 6.58 -5.12
CA ALA A 14 -0.25 6.10 -6.46
C ALA A 14 0.96 5.88 -7.36
N ASP A 15 1.96 6.76 -7.28
CA ASP A 15 3.19 6.72 -8.08
C ASP A 15 4.05 5.51 -7.69
N TRP A 16 4.27 5.33 -6.38
CA TRP A 16 4.97 4.18 -5.84
C TRP A 16 4.28 2.87 -6.19
N LEU A 17 2.95 2.81 -6.07
CA LEU A 17 2.18 1.62 -6.43
C LEU A 17 2.30 1.34 -7.94
N ALA A 18 2.32 2.37 -8.78
CA ALA A 18 2.51 2.21 -10.22
C ALA A 18 3.89 1.64 -10.54
N GLU A 19 4.95 2.16 -9.91
CA GLU A 19 6.31 1.64 -10.07
C GLU A 19 6.45 0.21 -9.53
N ALA A 20 5.91 -0.08 -8.35
CA ALA A 20 6.04 -1.39 -7.70
C ALA A 20 5.27 -2.49 -8.43
N THR A 21 4.15 -2.16 -9.06
CA THR A 21 3.28 -3.14 -9.75
C THR A 21 3.42 -3.12 -11.27
N GLY A 22 4.04 -2.07 -11.84
CA GLY A 22 4.09 -1.83 -13.28
C GLY A 22 2.74 -1.42 -13.88
N LEU A 23 1.76 -1.02 -13.05
CA LEU A 23 0.40 -0.67 -13.49
C LEU A 23 0.25 0.84 -13.72
N LYS A 24 -0.68 1.23 -14.61
CA LYS A 24 -1.04 2.64 -14.82
C LYS A 24 -2.06 3.11 -13.78
N ILE A 25 -1.57 3.37 -12.56
CA ILE A 25 -2.38 3.89 -11.45
C ILE A 25 -2.36 5.42 -11.52
N LYS A 26 -3.53 6.05 -11.45
CA LYS A 26 -3.70 7.50 -11.49
C LYS A 26 -3.94 8.08 -10.10
N THR A 27 -4.76 7.40 -9.29
CA THR A 27 -5.00 7.74 -7.89
C THR A 27 -5.06 6.47 -7.05
N ALA A 28 -4.63 6.58 -5.79
CA ALA A 28 -4.70 5.51 -4.82
C ALA A 28 -5.25 6.06 -3.50
N GLU A 29 -6.33 5.45 -3.00
CA GLU A 29 -6.92 5.79 -1.71
C GLU A 29 -6.61 4.66 -0.72
N ILE A 30 -5.81 4.96 0.30
CA ILE A 30 -5.37 3.97 1.28
C ILE A 30 -6.35 3.94 2.45
N GLY A 31 -7.00 2.80 2.62
CA GLY A 31 -7.83 2.48 3.77
C GLY A 31 -7.14 1.50 4.70
N ILE A 32 -7.38 1.64 6.00
CA ILE A 32 -6.94 0.69 7.02
C ILE A 32 -7.93 -0.48 7.06
N ILE A 33 -7.43 -1.72 6.97
CA ILE A 33 -8.26 -2.91 7.18
C ILE A 33 -8.00 -3.51 8.57
N GLY A 34 -6.75 -3.50 9.02
CA GLY A 34 -6.35 -4.01 10.32
C GLY A 34 -4.97 -3.50 10.68
N VAL A 35 -4.92 -2.50 11.56
CA VAL A 35 -3.71 -1.94 12.14
C VAL A 35 -3.93 -1.86 13.65
N GLY A 36 -2.92 -2.22 14.43
CA GLY A 36 -3.00 -2.19 15.89
C GLY A 36 -1.83 -2.94 16.51
N VAL A 37 -1.59 -2.74 17.80
CA VAL A 37 -0.59 -3.52 18.52
C VAL A 37 -1.13 -4.94 18.75
N GLY A 38 -0.26 -5.94 18.60
CA GLY A 38 -0.61 -7.35 18.76
C GLY A 38 -1.19 -8.00 17.49
N VAL A 39 -1.25 -7.28 16.36
CA VAL A 39 -1.54 -7.88 15.05
C VAL A 39 -0.28 -8.47 14.43
N ALA A 40 -0.39 -9.59 13.73
CA ALA A 40 0.77 -10.23 13.07
C ALA A 40 1.40 -9.33 11.99
N SER A 41 0.63 -8.43 11.38
CA SER A 41 1.07 -7.47 10.36
C SER A 41 0.05 -6.35 10.21
N ALA A 42 0.50 -5.13 9.88
CA ALA A 42 -0.40 -4.04 9.54
C ALA A 42 -0.91 -4.19 8.10
N VAL A 43 -2.23 -4.23 7.91
CA VAL A 43 -2.87 -4.49 6.61
C VAL A 43 -3.69 -3.29 6.17
N TYR A 44 -3.40 -2.83 4.96
CA TYR A 44 -4.05 -1.71 4.30
C TYR A 44 -4.63 -2.12 2.95
N ARG A 45 -5.66 -1.43 2.50
CA ARG A 45 -6.23 -1.56 1.15
C ARG A 45 -6.02 -0.25 0.40
N ALA A 46 -5.27 -0.29 -0.69
CA ALA A 46 -5.30 0.82 -1.64
C ALA A 46 -6.39 0.54 -2.68
N LYS A 47 -7.43 1.36 -2.70
CA LYS A 47 -8.34 1.42 -3.85
C LYS A 47 -7.63 2.17 -4.96
N LEU A 48 -7.56 1.56 -6.14
CA LEU A 48 -6.85 2.12 -7.28
C LEU A 48 -7.85 2.69 -8.27
N THR A 49 -7.47 3.78 -8.91
CA THR A 49 -8.18 4.30 -10.06
C THR A 49 -7.14 4.59 -11.14
N GLY A 50 -7.38 4.10 -12.34
CA GLY A 50 -6.38 4.12 -13.40
C GLY A 50 -6.84 3.28 -14.59
N GLU A 51 -5.94 3.14 -15.55
CA GLU A 51 -6.22 2.40 -16.78
C GLU A 51 -5.61 1.01 -16.66
N ASN A 52 -6.40 -0.03 -16.95
CA ASN A 52 -5.94 -1.42 -16.90
C ASN A 52 -5.32 -1.85 -15.55
N CYS A 53 -5.78 -1.27 -14.44
CA CYS A 53 -5.38 -1.64 -13.08
C CYS A 53 -6.55 -2.31 -12.33
N PRO A 54 -6.29 -3.19 -11.34
CA PRO A 54 -7.34 -3.79 -10.54
C PRO A 54 -8.02 -2.73 -9.65
N ALA A 55 -9.25 -2.99 -9.21
CA ALA A 55 -10.02 -2.06 -8.39
C ALA A 55 -9.36 -1.74 -7.03
N SER A 56 -8.59 -2.69 -6.49
CA SER A 56 -7.84 -2.47 -5.24
C SER A 56 -6.71 -3.49 -5.09
N VAL A 57 -5.71 -3.11 -4.28
CA VAL A 57 -4.62 -4.00 -3.84
C VAL A 57 -4.50 -3.99 -2.32
N ILE A 58 -3.95 -5.07 -1.78
CA ILE A 58 -3.67 -5.20 -0.35
C ILE A 58 -2.19 -4.90 -0.12
N ILE A 59 -1.90 -3.95 0.77
CA ILE A 59 -0.56 -3.66 1.25
C ILE A 59 -0.41 -4.31 2.61
N LYS A 60 0.59 -5.17 2.73
CA LYS A 60 1.02 -5.73 4.01
C LYS A 60 2.30 -5.04 4.43
N MET A 61 2.25 -4.39 5.58
CA MET A 61 3.42 -3.83 6.24
C MET A 61 3.74 -4.64 7.49
N PRO A 62 4.99 -4.61 7.96
CA PRO A 62 5.32 -5.14 9.27
C PRO A 62 4.38 -4.57 10.33
N ALA A 63 4.09 -5.37 11.37
CA ALA A 63 3.28 -4.93 12.48
C ALA A 63 3.88 -3.67 13.11
N LEU A 64 3.03 -2.78 13.61
CA LEU A 64 3.49 -1.68 14.44
C LEU A 64 3.98 -2.30 15.75
N ASP A 65 5.27 -2.15 16.01
CA ASP A 65 5.90 -2.59 17.26
C ASP A 65 5.56 -1.59 18.37
N GLU A 66 5.17 -2.09 19.55
CA GLU A 66 4.97 -1.27 20.74
C GLU A 66 6.37 -1.02 21.33
N ALA A 67 6.90 0.19 21.14
CA ALA A 67 8.16 0.61 21.72
C ALA A 67 8.15 0.57 23.25
#